data_AF-A0A7Y2GL37-F1
#
_entry.id   AF-A0A7Y2GL37-F1
#
_cell.length_a   1.000
_cell.length_b   1.000
_cell.length_c   1.000
_cell.angle_alpha   90.00
_cell.angle_beta   90.00
_cell.angle_gamma   90.00
#
_symmetry.space_group_name_H-M   'P 1'
#
loop_
_entity.id
_entity.type
_entity.pdbx_description
1 polymer ?
#
loop_
_entity_poly.entity_id
_entity_poly.type
_entity_poly.pdbx_seq_one_letter_code
_entity_poly.pdbx_strand_id
1 'polypeptide(L)' 'MFWYVTPEVRQRVGRRDFAMVVRGRNTTGNLIDVPAPGRDFSPEGLARHSEIIAAQAAALAENAEHDPAYDR' A
#
# COMPACT_ATOMS: atom_id res chain seq x y z
N MET A 1 -4.04 11.28 -11.05
CA MET A 1 -3.48 10.33 -12.03
C MET A 1 -3.52 8.95 -11.38
N PHE A 2 -4.07 7.93 -12.04
CA PHE A 2 -4.08 6.55 -11.54
C PHE A 2 -3.04 5.71 -12.28
N TRP A 3 -2.36 4.84 -11.55
CA TRP A 3 -1.37 3.91 -12.11
C TRP A 3 -1.99 2.53 -12.20
N TYR A 4 -1.87 1.90 -13.37
CA TYR A 4 -2.31 0.52 -13.60
C TYR A 4 -1.09 -0.35 -13.87
N VAL A 5 -1.03 -1.49 -13.21
CA VAL A 5 0.07 -2.45 -13.30
C VAL A 5 -0.49 -3.87 -13.39
N THR A 6 0.32 -4.81 -13.89
CA THR A 6 -0.03 -6.23 -13.89
C THR A 6 0.38 -6.88 -12.56
N PRO A 7 -0.19 -8.04 -12.18
CA PRO A 7 0.14 -8.71 -10.91
C PRO A 7 1.62 -9.10 -10.76
N GLU A 8 2.37 -9.23 -11.85
CA GLU A 8 3.78 -9.59 -11.85
C GLU A 8 4.69 -8.45 -11.33
N VAL A 9 4.18 -7.22 -11.26
CA VAL A 9 4.91 -6.09 -10.66
C VAL A 9 5.10 -6.33 -9.17
N ARG A 10 6.32 -6.07 -8.69
CA ARG A 10 6.72 -6.22 -7.30
C ARG A 10 7.63 -5.07 -6.89
N GLN A 11 7.43 -4.55 -5.68
CA GLN A 11 8.33 -3.58 -5.06
C GLN A 11 9.75 -4.16 -4.92
N ARG A 12 10.77 -3.33 -5.10
CA ARG A 12 12.18 -3.70 -4.85
C ARG A 12 12.63 -3.42 -3.43
N VAL A 13 12.04 -2.40 -2.81
CA VAL A 13 12.31 -1.94 -1.44
C VAL A 13 10.99 -1.98 -0.68
N GLY A 14 11.03 -2.32 0.61
CA GLY A 14 9.84 -2.53 1.41
C GLY A 14 9.33 -3.97 1.36
N ARG A 15 8.64 -4.36 2.44
CA ARG A 15 8.12 -5.72 2.62
C ARG A 15 6.69 -5.90 2.11
N ARG A 16 5.92 -4.82 2.00
CA ARG A 16 4.47 -4.86 1.71
C ARG A 16 4.09 -3.71 0.79
N ASP A 17 3.39 -4.04 -0.29
CA ASP A 17 2.87 -3.07 -1.25
C ASP A 17 1.42 -3.44 -1.57
N PHE A 18 0.63 -2.47 -1.99
CA PHE A 18 -0.84 -2.55 -1.96
C PHE A 18 -1.43 -2.06 -3.28
N ALA A 19 -2.42 -2.78 -3.80
CA ALA A 19 -3.14 -2.36 -4.98
C ALA A 19 -4.60 -2.83 -4.95
N MET A 20 -5.46 -2.16 -5.69
CA MET A 20 -6.85 -2.57 -5.91
C MET A 20 -6.95 -3.37 -7.20
N VAL A 21 -7.52 -4.57 -7.13
CA VAL A 21 -7.81 -5.37 -8.33
C VAL A 21 -8.99 -4.75 -9.06
N VAL A 22 -8.73 -4.18 -10.23
CA VAL A 22 -9.77 -3.58 -11.09
C VAL A 22 -10.18 -4.48 -12.25
N ARG A 23 -9.38 -5.50 -12.58
CA ARG A 23 -9.66 -6.50 -13.62
C ARG A 23 -9.04 -7.85 -13.27
N GLY A 24 -9.74 -8.93 -13.55
CA GLY A 24 -9.24 -10.29 -13.35
C GLY A 24 -9.02 -10.64 -11.88
N ARG A 25 -7.93 -11.36 -11.58
CA ARG A 25 -7.55 -11.79 -10.23
C ARG A 25 -6.05 -11.61 -10.04
N ASN A 26 -5.64 -11.15 -8.86
CA ASN A 26 -4.24 -11.17 -8.44
C ASN A 26 -3.87 -12.57 -7.94
N THR A 27 -2.87 -13.20 -8.55
CA THR A 27 -2.44 -14.57 -8.24
C THR A 27 -0.99 -14.67 -7.77
N THR A 28 -0.24 -13.58 -7.84
CA THR A 28 1.21 -13.58 -7.55
C THR A 28 1.51 -13.28 -6.08
N GLY A 29 0.60 -12.59 -5.38
CA GLY A 29 0.81 -12.14 -4.00
C GLY A 29 1.88 -11.04 -3.87
N ASN A 30 2.37 -10.47 -4.98
CA ASN A 30 3.35 -9.39 -4.96
C ASN A 30 2.76 -8.08 -4.40
N LEU A 31 1.46 -7.88 -4.65
CA LEU A 31 0.65 -6.77 -4.16
C LEU A 31 -0.42 -7.34 -3.26
N ILE A 32 -0.69 -6.66 -2.14
CA ILE A 32 -1.78 -7.00 -1.23
C ILE A 32 -3.06 -6.37 -1.75
N ASP A 33 -4.09 -7.19 -1.93
CA ASP A 33 -5.38 -6.76 -2.46
C ASP A 33 -6.10 -5.84 -1.47
N VAL A 34 -6.34 -4.60 -1.91
CA VAL A 34 -7.16 -3.62 -1.19
C VAL A 34 -8.54 -3.57 -1.84
N PRO A 35 -9.62 -3.91 -1.11
CA PRO A 35 -10.97 -3.79 -1.64
C PRO A 35 -11.37 -2.31 -1.74
N ALA A 36 -12.33 -2.02 -2.62
CA ALA A 36 -12.92 -0.70 -2.69
C ALA A 36 -13.57 -0.31 -1.35
N PRO A 37 -13.46 0.98 -0.93
CA PRO A 37 -14.17 1.46 0.24
C PRO A 37 -15.68 1.37 0.01
N GLY A 38 -16.42 0.86 1.00
CA GLY A 38 -17.87 0.73 0.90
C GLY A 38 -18.63 2.06 1.07
N ARG A 39 -18.04 3.00 1.81
CA ARG A 39 -18.52 4.38 1.99
C ARG A 39 -17.37 5.30 2.39
N ASP A 40 -17.58 6.59 2.23
CA ASP A 40 -16.62 7.60 2.66
C ASP A 40 -16.37 7.52 4.17
N PHE A 41 -15.09 7.56 4.54
CA PHE A 41 -14.61 7.56 5.93
C PHE A 41 -15.17 6.43 6.80
N SER A 42 -15.42 5.25 6.22
CA SER A 42 -15.80 4.09 7.02
C SER A 42 -14.69 3.73 8.01
N PRO A 43 -15.02 3.28 9.24
CA PRO A 43 -14.01 2.85 10.22
C PRO A 43 -13.03 1.82 9.66
N GLU A 44 -13.52 0.89 8.84
CA GLU A 44 -12.72 -0.15 8.20
C GLU A 44 -11.78 0.43 7.13
N GLY A 45 -12.25 1.40 6.35
CA GLY A 45 -11.44 2.13 5.38
C GLY A 45 -10.33 2.94 6.04
N LEU A 46 -10.63 3.63 7.13
CA LEU A 46 -9.65 4.38 7.92
C LEU A 46 -8.63 3.46 8.61
N ALA A 47 -9.06 2.33 9.16
CA ALA A 47 -8.16 1.34 9.74
C ALA A 47 -7.17 0.80 8.69
N ARG A 48 -7.65 0.48 7.48
CA ARG A 48 -6.80 0.04 6.38
C ARG A 48 -5.85 1.14 5.89
N HIS A 49 -6.32 2.38 5.82
CA HIS A 49 -5.46 3.52 5.48
C HIS A 49 -4.28 3.64 6.46
N SER A 50 -4.55 3.57 7.76
CA SER A 50 -3.50 3.62 8.79
C SER A 50 -2.48 2.49 8.65
N GLU A 51 -2.93 1.28 8.31
CA GLU A 51 -2.05 0.14 8.03
C GLU A 51 -1.12 0.39 6.83
N ILE A 52 -1.67 0.89 5.72
CA ILE A 52 -0.92 1.17 4.50
C ILE A 52 0.14 2.23 4.76
N ILE A 53 -0.22 3.33 5.44
CA ILE A 53 0.71 4.41 5.78
C ILE A 53 1.85 3.89 6.66
N ALA A 54 1.57 3.04 7.66
CA ALA A 54 2.60 2.45 8.50
C ALA A 54 3.58 1.57 7.70
N ALA A 55 3.08 0.78 6.74
CA ALA A 55 3.92 -0.05 5.88
C ALA A 55 4.79 0.79 4.92
N GLN A 56 4.25 1.87 4.36
CA GLN A 56 4.98 2.79 3.50
C GLN A 56 6.05 3.56 4.27
N ALA A 57 5.74 4.02 5.49
CA ALA A 57 6.72 4.67 6.36
C ALA A 57 7.89 3.72 6.67
N ALA A 58 7.62 2.45 6.96
CA ALA A 58 8.64 1.45 7.19
C ALA A 58 9.51 1.21 5.94
N ALA A 59 8.91 1.16 4.75
CA ALA A 59 9.65 1.01 3.49
C ALA A 59 10.55 2.22 3.18
N LEU A 60 10.09 3.43 3.48
CA LEU A 60 10.89 4.66 3.33
C LEU A 60 12.07 4.67 4.30
N ALA A 61 11.87 4.23 5.54
CA ALA A 61 12.92 4.18 6.56
C ALA A 61 14.03 3.15 6.26
N GLU A 62 13.73 2.08 5.52
CA GLU A 62 14.66 0.96 5.26
C GLU A 62 15.98 1.39 4.59
N ASN A 63 16.01 2.52 3.88
CA ASN A 63 17.22 3.07 3.27
C ASN A 63 17.41 4.57 3.53
N ALA A 64 16.79 5.10 4.58
CA ALA A 64 16.90 6.52 4.89
C ALA A 64 18.20 6.80 5.65
N GLU A 65 18.99 7.76 5.15
CA GLU A 65 20.22 8.25 5.82
C GLU A 65 19.89 9.16 7.02
N HIS A 66 18.65 9.67 7.07
CA HIS A 66 18.07 10.45 8.17
C HIS A 66 16.67 9.94 8.54
N ASP A 67 16.27 10.12 9.80
CA ASP A 67 14.95 9.72 10.29
C ASP A 67 13.84 10.47 9.50
N PRO A 68 12.94 9.76 8.80
CA PRO A 68 11.85 10.38 8.05
C PRO A 68 10.71 10.91 8.96
N ALA A 69 10.89 10.94 10.28
CA ALA A 69 9.92 11.49 11.21
C ALA A 69 9.45 12.89 10.79
N TYR A 70 8.16 12.99 10.44
CA TYR A 70 7.46 14.26 10.46
C TYR A 70 7.24 14.67 11.91
N ASP A 71 7.63 15.90 12.24
CA ASP A 71 7.32 16.56 13.50
C ASP A 71 5.79 16.48 13.71
N ARG A 72 5.36 15.95 14.87
CA ARG A 72 3.95 15.79 15.22
C ARG A 72 3.46 16.95 16.08
#